data_AF-A0A1Q3B3Q6-F1
#
_entry.id   AF-A0A1Q3B3Q6-F1
#
_cell.length_a   1.000
_cell.length_b   1.000
_cell.length_c   1.000
_cell.angle_alpha   90.00
_cell.angle_beta   90.00
_cell.angle_gamma   90.00
#
_symmetry.space_group_name_H-M   'P 1'
#
loop_
_entity.id
_entity.type
_entity.pdbx_description
1 polymer ?
#
loop_
_entity_poly.entity_id
_entity_poly.type
_entity_poly.pdbx_seq_one_letter_code
_entity_poly.pdbx_strand_id
1 'polypeptide(L)'
;MGENHNEPQIRPLSEHLTPGAYTTASCIRSPAVQAAQYEIKYSIINMLPSFYGLANEEPYKHLDEFIEIYSTFKIQNLSEDALKLILFPFSLKDRAKQWLHSLDSVIITTWAQL
;
A
#
# COMPACT_ATOMS: atom_id res chain seq x y z
N MET A 1 -42.70 -21.79 22.90
CA MET A 1 -41.28 -22.09 22.73
C MET A 1 -40.76 -21.31 21.53
N GLY A 2 -39.75 -20.45 21.71
CA GLY A 2 -38.89 -19.97 20.63
C GLY A 2 -38.90 -18.46 20.35
N GLU A 3 -38.40 -17.64 21.27
CA GLU A 3 -37.95 -16.28 20.94
C GLU A 3 -36.45 -16.33 20.62
N ASN A 4 -36.07 -16.10 19.36
CA ASN A 4 -34.68 -15.96 18.93
C ASN A 4 -34.22 -14.52 19.19
N HIS A 5 -33.50 -14.31 20.29
CA HIS A 5 -32.73 -13.08 20.54
C HIS A 5 -31.47 -13.09 19.66
N ASN A 6 -31.48 -12.28 18.59
CA ASN A 6 -30.28 -11.98 17.82
C ASN A 6 -29.62 -10.74 18.44
N GLU A 7 -28.86 -10.93 19.52
CA GLU A 7 -28.09 -9.89 20.18
C GLU A 7 -26.76 -9.67 19.43
N PRO A 8 -26.36 -8.43 19.11
CA PRO A 8 -25.08 -8.18 18.47
C PRO A 8 -23.95 -8.53 19.46
N GLN A 9 -23.24 -9.62 19.20
CA GLN A 9 -22.06 -10.06 19.94
C GLN A 9 -21.04 -8.92 20.05
N ILE A 10 -21.01 -8.22 21.19
CA ILE A 10 -20.01 -7.20 21.50
C ILE A 10 -18.71 -7.94 21.79
N ARG A 11 -17.81 -7.98 20.79
CA ARG A 11 -16.49 -8.57 20.94
C ARG A 11 -15.61 -7.68 21.83
N PRO A 12 -14.89 -8.24 22.81
CA PRO A 12 -14.05 -7.46 23.71
C PRO A 12 -12.88 -6.82 22.97
N LEU A 13 -12.53 -5.57 23.32
CA LEU A 13 -11.43 -4.80 22.73
C LEU A 13 -10.09 -5.56 22.71
N SER A 14 -9.88 -6.50 23.63
CA SER A 14 -8.69 -7.35 23.71
C SER A 14 -8.48 -8.27 22.52
N GLU A 15 -9.55 -8.68 21.80
CA GLU A 15 -9.41 -9.48 20.58
C GLU A 15 -8.84 -8.65 19.41
N HIS A 16 -9.10 -7.34 19.40
CA HIS A 16 -8.52 -6.40 18.44
C HIS A 16 -7.05 -6.07 18.74
N LEU A 17 -6.49 -6.52 19.85
CA LEU A 17 -5.10 -6.23 20.24
C LEU A 17 -4.15 -7.40 20.02
N THR A 18 -4.60 -8.48 19.37
CA THR A 18 -3.73 -9.60 19.02
C THR A 18 -2.80 -9.20 17.86
N PRO A 19 -1.47 -9.18 18.06
CA PRO A 19 -0.53 -8.85 16.98
C PRO A 19 -0.57 -9.84 15.80
N GLY A 20 -1.21 -11.00 15.96
CA GLY A 20 -1.44 -11.97 14.89
C GLY A 20 -2.56 -11.60 13.91
N ALA A 21 -3.48 -10.70 14.27
CA ALA A 21 -4.57 -10.27 13.38
C ALA A 21 -4.14 -9.18 12.37
N TYR A 22 -3.01 -8.52 12.62
CA TYR A 22 -2.43 -7.49 11.73
C TYR A 22 -1.25 -8.05 10.96
N THR A 23 -1.45 -9.19 10.30
CA THR A 23 -0.62 -9.55 9.16
C THR A 23 -1.36 -9.05 7.92
N THR A 24 -1.37 -7.73 7.70
CA THR A 24 -1.63 -7.25 6.33
C THR A 24 -0.43 -7.74 5.54
N ALA A 25 -0.54 -8.94 4.97
CA ALA A 25 0.43 -9.51 4.08
C ALA A 25 0.48 -8.59 2.88
N SER A 26 1.36 -7.58 2.92
CA SER A 26 1.54 -6.63 1.84
C SER A 26 1.63 -7.41 0.54
N CYS A 27 0.63 -7.23 -0.34
CA CYS A 27 0.58 -7.83 -1.67
C CYS A 27 1.86 -7.59 -2.48
N ILE A 28 2.57 -6.50 -2.17
CA ILE A 28 3.88 -6.17 -2.70
C ILE A 28 4.94 -6.89 -1.88
N ARG A 29 5.62 -7.84 -2.52
CA ARG A 29 6.81 -8.46 -1.94
C ARG A 29 7.93 -7.43 -1.89
N SER A 30 8.47 -7.17 -0.72
CA SER A 30 9.68 -6.36 -0.56
C SER A 30 10.74 -6.85 -1.56
N PRO A 31 11.44 -5.94 -2.26
CA PRO A 31 12.48 -6.34 -3.20
C PRO A 31 13.48 -7.28 -2.51
N ALA A 32 14.07 -8.21 -3.26
CA ALA A 32 15.06 -9.15 -2.71
C ALA A 32 16.33 -8.47 -2.13
N VAL A 33 16.43 -7.15 -2.26
CA VAL A 33 17.46 -6.31 -1.67
C VAL A 33 17.21 -6.20 -0.18
N GLN A 34 18.19 -6.57 0.64
CA GLN A 34 18.10 -6.42 2.09
C GLN A 34 17.70 -4.98 2.44
N ALA A 35 16.67 -4.81 3.29
CA ALA A 35 16.24 -3.49 3.77
C ALA A 35 17.37 -2.66 4.41
N ALA A 36 18.48 -3.31 4.79
CA ALA A 36 19.71 -2.67 5.25
C ALA A 36 20.53 -1.96 4.15
N GLN A 37 20.16 -2.05 2.87
CA GLN A 37 20.95 -1.57 1.73
C GLN A 37 20.35 -0.36 0.99
N TYR A 38 19.18 0.13 1.43
CA TYR A 38 18.54 1.31 0.87
C TYR A 38 17.82 2.12 1.94
N GLU A 39 17.76 3.44 1.77
CA GLU A 39 17.04 4.35 2.66
C GLU A 39 16.08 5.23 1.83
N ILE A 40 14.81 5.24 2.21
CA ILE A 40 13.81 6.15 1.64
C ILE A 40 13.64 7.31 2.60
N LYS A 41 14.11 8.48 2.19
CA LYS A 41 14.00 9.71 2.98
C LYS A 41 12.54 10.15 3.04
N TYR A 42 12.12 10.63 4.20
CA TYR A 42 10.78 11.21 4.39
C TYR A 42 10.47 12.34 3.40
N SER A 43 11.48 13.12 3.00
CA SER A 43 11.34 14.16 1.97
C SER A 43 10.86 13.61 0.62
N ILE A 44 11.28 12.40 0.24
CA ILE A 44 10.84 11.73 -0.99
C ILE A 44 9.36 11.40 -0.88
N ILE A 45 8.94 10.83 0.26
CA ILE A 45 7.55 10.45 0.53
C ILE A 45 6.63 11.67 0.43
N ASN A 46 7.05 12.82 0.95
CA ASN A 46 6.28 14.06 0.91
C ASN A 46 6.19 14.70 -0.48
N MET A 47 7.09 14.36 -1.40
CA MET A 47 7.04 14.85 -2.78
C MET A 47 6.06 14.07 -3.63
N LEU A 48 5.69 12.85 -3.25
CA LEU A 48 4.79 12.00 -4.04
C LEU A 48 3.39 12.62 -4.17
N PRO A 49 2.73 12.45 -5.33
CA PRO A 49 1.34 12.87 -5.48
C PRO A 49 0.43 12.03 -4.58
N SER A 50 -0.76 12.53 -4.29
CA SER A 50 -1.77 11.80 -3.51
C SER A 50 -2.97 11.47 -4.39
N PHE A 51 -3.39 10.20 -4.36
CA PHE A 51 -4.56 9.70 -5.06
C PHE A 51 -5.49 9.02 -4.06
N TYR A 52 -6.69 9.55 -3.92
CA TYR A 52 -7.67 9.13 -2.92
C TYR A 52 -8.63 8.05 -3.44
N GLY A 53 -8.71 7.88 -4.76
CA GLY A 53 -9.66 6.99 -5.42
C GLY A 53 -11.06 7.60 -5.49
N LEU A 54 -11.14 8.91 -5.73
CA LEU A 54 -12.38 9.65 -5.94
C LEU A 54 -12.79 9.62 -7.42
N ALA A 55 -14.09 9.75 -7.69
CA ALA A 55 -14.62 9.67 -9.05
C ALA A 55 -14.19 10.83 -9.97
N ASN A 56 -13.72 11.93 -9.38
CA ASN A 56 -13.25 13.14 -10.08
C ASN A 56 -11.72 13.20 -10.19
N GLU A 57 -10.99 12.25 -9.62
CA GLU A 57 -9.55 12.14 -9.84
C GLU A 57 -9.25 11.39 -11.14
N GLU A 58 -8.13 11.73 -11.77
CA GLU A 58 -7.70 11.13 -13.03
C GLU A 58 -6.53 10.15 -12.77
N PRO A 59 -6.76 8.82 -12.86
CA PRO A 59 -5.73 7.83 -12.53
C PRO A 59 -4.47 7.95 -13.40
N TYR A 60 -4.64 8.26 -14.69
CA TYR A 60 -3.51 8.41 -15.62
C TYR A 60 -2.66 9.64 -15.30
N LYS A 61 -3.30 10.76 -14.93
CA LYS A 61 -2.59 11.96 -14.51
C LYS A 61 -1.78 11.72 -13.23
N HIS A 62 -2.36 11.00 -12.26
CA HIS A 62 -1.64 10.58 -11.05
C HIS A 62 -0.41 9.72 -11.39
N LEU A 63 -0.55 8.78 -12.33
CA LEU A 63 0.58 7.96 -12.77
C LEU A 63 1.67 8.80 -13.44
N ASP A 64 1.31 9.76 -14.30
CA ASP A 64 2.28 10.66 -14.94
C ASP A 64 3.05 11.49 -13.90
N GLU A 65 2.34 12.09 -12.94
CA GLU A 65 2.93 12.85 -11.83
C GLU A 65 3.84 11.97 -10.95
N PHE A 66 3.40 10.74 -10.67
CA PHE A 66 4.21 9.77 -9.92
C PHE A 66 5.48 9.38 -10.69
N ILE A 67 5.36 9.17 -12.00
CA ILE A 67 6.48 8.83 -12.89
C ILE A 67 7.50 9.97 -12.93
N GLU A 68 7.02 11.19 -13.10
CA GLU A 68 7.86 12.39 -13.08
C GLU A 68 8.64 12.49 -11.77
N ILE A 69 7.96 12.36 -10.63
CA ILE A 69 8.59 12.47 -9.31
C ILE A 69 9.58 11.33 -9.06
N TYR A 70 9.23 10.06 -9.30
CA TYR A 70 10.18 8.96 -9.04
C TYR A 70 11.44 9.09 -9.91
N SER A 71 11.31 9.58 -11.15
CA SER A 71 12.42 9.71 -12.09
C SER A 71 13.52 10.65 -11.61
N THR A 72 13.19 11.56 -10.68
CA THR A 72 14.15 12.48 -10.06
C THR A 72 15.03 11.81 -9.00
N PHE A 73 14.67 10.62 -8.53
CA PHE A 73 15.39 9.91 -7.49
C PHE A 73 16.21 8.76 -8.07
N LYS A 74 17.46 8.64 -7.61
CA LYS A 74 18.25 7.43 -7.76
C LYS A 74 18.63 6.90 -6.38
N ILE A 75 18.08 5.74 -6.04
CA ILE A 75 18.45 5.02 -4.82
C ILE A 75 19.38 3.89 -5.24
N GLN A 76 20.59 3.90 -4.69
CA GLN A 76 21.57 2.84 -4.94
C GLN A 76 20.97 1.49 -4.52
N ASN A 77 21.28 0.44 -5.28
CA ASN A 77 20.88 -0.94 -5.00
C ASN A 77 19.37 -1.25 -5.17
N LEU A 78 18.54 -0.36 -5.71
CA LEU A 78 17.16 -0.67 -6.09
C LEU A 78 17.00 -0.66 -7.61
N SER A 79 16.30 -1.66 -8.16
CA SER A 79 15.81 -1.60 -9.54
C SER A 79 14.69 -0.57 -9.67
N GLU A 80 14.43 -0.07 -10.87
CA GLU A 80 13.33 0.87 -11.10
C GLU A 80 11.97 0.29 -10.69
N ASP A 81 11.70 -0.97 -11.03
CA ASP A 81 10.48 -1.65 -10.62
C ASP A 81 10.36 -1.78 -9.10
N ALA A 82 11.46 -2.11 -8.42
CA ALA A 82 11.50 -2.17 -6.96
C ALA A 82 11.20 -0.81 -6.33
N LEU A 83 11.81 0.26 -6.86
CA LEU A 83 11.59 1.62 -6.39
C LEU A 83 10.14 2.06 -6.58
N LYS A 84 9.56 1.81 -7.75
CA LYS A 84 8.15 2.11 -8.06
C LYS A 84 7.21 1.37 -7.10
N LEU A 85 7.42 0.07 -6.91
CA LEU A 85 6.61 -0.76 -6.02
C LEU A 85 6.71 -0.30 -4.55
N ILE A 86 7.87 0.18 -4.09
CA ILE A 86 7.99 0.69 -2.73
C ILE A 86 7.33 2.07 -2.57
N LEU A 87 7.49 2.97 -3.55
CA LEU A 87 7.01 4.35 -3.44
C LEU A 87 5.51 4.48 -3.72
N PHE A 88 4.96 3.70 -4.66
CA PHE A 88 3.58 3.83 -5.10
C PHE A 88 2.55 3.71 -3.97
N PRO A 89 2.67 2.80 -3.00
CA PRO A 89 1.75 2.72 -1.86
C PRO A 89 1.68 3.99 -1.01
N PHE A 90 2.72 4.83 -1.02
CA PHE A 90 2.71 6.11 -0.31
C PHE A 90 1.91 7.18 -1.04
N SER A 91 1.79 7.04 -2.37
CA SER A 91 0.99 7.92 -3.22
C SER A 91 -0.52 7.66 -3.11
N LEU A 92 -0.92 6.48 -2.63
CA LEU A 92 -2.34 6.11 -2.46
C LEU A 92 -2.88 6.49 -1.08
N LYS A 93 -4.11 7.01 -1.04
CA LYS A 93 -4.89 7.35 0.16
C LYS A 93 -6.26 6.68 0.11
N ASP A 94 -6.93 6.64 1.25
CA ASP A 94 -8.34 6.23 1.41
C ASP A 94 -8.75 5.01 0.57
N ARG A 95 -9.67 5.20 -0.39
CA ARG A 95 -10.22 4.11 -1.21
C ARG A 95 -9.16 3.45 -2.09
N ALA A 96 -8.23 4.24 -2.63
CA ALA A 96 -7.14 3.70 -3.42
C ALA A 96 -6.19 2.84 -2.58
N LYS A 97 -5.92 3.25 -1.33
CA LYS A 97 -5.13 2.44 -0.38
C LYS A 97 -5.85 1.13 -0.05
N GLN A 98 -7.17 1.17 0.18
CA GLN A 98 -7.99 -0.01 0.43
C GLN A 98 -7.99 -0.98 -0.75
N TRP A 99 -8.06 -0.46 -1.98
CA TRP A 99 -7.92 -1.26 -3.20
C TRP A 99 -6.60 -2.03 -3.23
N LEU A 100 -5.47 -1.36 -2.95
CA LEU A 100 -4.16 -2.02 -2.92
C LEU A 100 -4.11 -3.17 -1.90
N HIS A 101 -4.67 -2.97 -0.70
CA HIS A 101 -4.76 -4.02 0.33
C HIS A 101 -5.72 -5.15 -0.04
N SER A 102 -6.70 -4.91 -0.92
CA SER A 102 -7.56 -5.99 -1.42
C SER A 102 -6.82 -6.97 -2.34
N LEU A 103 -5.64 -6.58 -2.84
CA LEU A 103 -4.79 -7.43 -3.68
C LEU A 103 -3.95 -8.43 -2.89
N ASP A 104 -4.04 -8.49 -1.54
CA ASP A 104 -3.24 -9.34 -0.65
C ASP A 104 -3.23 -10.86 -1.00
N SER A 105 -4.11 -11.31 -1.90
CA SER A 105 -4.09 -12.69 -2.46
C SER A 105 -3.16 -12.87 -3.68
N VAL A 106 -2.63 -11.79 -4.24
CA VAL A 106 -1.78 -11.78 -5.44
C VAL A 106 -0.40 -11.25 -5.03
N ILE A 107 0.63 -12.08 -5.16
CA ILE A 107 2.00 -11.64 -4.91
C ILE A 107 2.47 -10.81 -6.11
N ILE A 108 2.55 -9.50 -5.92
CA ILE A 108 3.04 -8.55 -6.92
C ILE A 108 4.55 -8.41 -6.75
N THR A 109 5.28 -8.68 -7.83
CA THR A 109 6.74 -8.71 -7.87
C THR A 109 7.34 -7.78 -8.92
N THR A 110 6.55 -7.31 -9.87
CA THR A 110 6.95 -6.35 -10.90
C THR A 110 5.93 -5.22 -11.00
N TRP A 111 6.35 -4.05 -11.48
CA TRP A 111 5.45 -2.91 -11.66
C TRP A 111 4.30 -3.23 -12.63
N ALA A 112 4.58 -4.02 -13.67
CA ALA A 112 3.56 -4.41 -14.67
C ALA A 112 2.48 -5.37 -14.15
N GLN A 113 2.65 -5.95 -12.95
CA GLN A 113 1.66 -6.80 -12.30
C GLN A 113 0.65 -6.01 -11.44
N LEU A 114 0.95 -4.74 -11.17
CA LEU A 114 0.10 -3.79 -10.44
C LEU A 114 -0.86 -3.10 -11.41
#